data_AF-A0A1H8IT86-F1
#
_entry.id   AF-A0A1H8IT86-F1
#
_cell.length_a   1.000
_cell.length_b   1.000
_cell.length_c   1.000
_cell.angle_alpha   90.00
_cell.angle_beta   90.00
_cell.angle_gamma   90.00
#
_symmetry.space_group_name_H-M   'P 1'
#
loop_
_entity.id
_entity.type
_entity.pdbx_description
1 polymer ?
#
loop_
_entity_poly.entity_id
_entity_poly.type
_entity_poly.pdbx_seq_one_letter_code
_entity_poly.pdbx_strand_id
1 'polypeptide(L)'
;MNRITTHTVRILIAAVFIASGLTKVVNTHDFVETAKQYAPDDLAKAAVILPPIEVLLGLSLLLGVALRSMLSSIILLTAFFTLVYSYGLFFKGITDCGCFGSVEWLKLAPWAVYLRNSLILVGALWLQRQYPVEESIIRSLQHSQQSLQIGLGMIGAAAFTIAGLSFDAPLMNIPDKIMKLKGQALDNTVFGDLGLSADSTYALFVFSPSCQHCWNVTANVLSWKQSGFVDQIVAVTALAYKAKAEEHYLPIFGRQFRLLFYMSDKEIQELTSGYPDVLLVVRNQVVAILRGEIPSGYTYKYFGKEKL
;
A
#
# COMPACT_ATOMS: atom_id res chain seq x y z
N MET A 1 18.80 11.42 -35.57
CA MET A 1 18.37 11.78 -34.20
C MET A 1 19.34 11.18 -33.19
N ASN A 2 19.57 11.83 -32.04
CA ASN A 2 20.68 11.46 -31.14
C ASN A 2 20.38 10.12 -30.42
N ARG A 3 21.12 9.06 -30.74
CA ARG A 3 20.95 7.71 -30.14
C ARG A 3 21.04 7.73 -28.61
N ILE A 4 21.81 8.67 -28.07
CA ILE A 4 21.94 8.90 -26.64
C ILE A 4 20.57 9.20 -26.02
N THR A 5 19.82 10.15 -26.59
CA THR A 5 18.50 10.56 -26.07
C THR A 5 17.51 9.41 -26.03
N THR A 6 17.46 8.57 -27.07
CA THR A 6 16.56 7.40 -27.10
C THR A 6 16.91 6.37 -26.02
N HIS A 7 18.19 6.10 -25.79
CA HIS A 7 18.61 5.17 -24.75
C HIS A 7 18.35 5.73 -23.36
N THR A 8 18.61 7.02 -23.13
CA THR A 8 18.35 7.67 -21.84
C THR A 8 16.86 7.61 -21.47
N VAL A 9 15.96 8.03 -22.37
CA VAL A 9 14.51 7.99 -22.09
C VAL A 9 14.03 6.56 -21.82
N ARG A 10 14.54 5.60 -22.60
CA ARG A 10 14.22 4.17 -22.41
C ARG A 10 14.63 3.66 -21.03
N ILE A 11 15.87 3.95 -20.62
CA ILE A 11 16.41 3.52 -19.31
C ILE A 11 15.62 4.17 -18.17
N LEU A 12 15.28 5.46 -18.28
CA LEU A 12 14.50 6.15 -17.25
C LEU A 12 13.11 5.54 -17.08
N ILE A 13 12.37 5.30 -18.16
CA ILE A 13 11.04 4.68 -18.09
C ILE A 13 11.16 3.25 -17.52
N ALA A 14 12.14 2.47 -17.99
CA ALA A 14 12.37 1.12 -17.50
C ALA A 14 12.67 1.09 -15.99
N ALA A 15 13.55 1.98 -15.51
CA ALA A 15 13.91 2.07 -14.10
C ALA A 15 12.70 2.39 -13.21
N VAL A 16 11.82 3.31 -13.65
CA VAL A 16 10.60 3.64 -12.91
C VAL A 16 9.67 2.44 -12.80
N PHE A 17 9.46 1.69 -13.88
CA PHE A 17 8.61 0.48 -13.89
C PHE A 17 9.19 -0.64 -13.03
N ILE A 18 10.51 -0.88 -13.11
CA ILE A 18 11.18 -1.89 -12.29
C ILE A 18 11.10 -1.54 -10.81
N ALA A 19 11.41 -0.29 -10.44
CA ALA A 19 11.34 0.16 -9.05
C ALA A 19 9.91 0.08 -8.49
N SER A 20 8.92 0.61 -9.25
CA SER A 20 7.50 0.52 -8.91
C SER A 20 7.03 -0.93 -8.74
N GLY A 21 7.32 -1.79 -9.70
CA GLY A 21 6.91 -3.19 -9.67
C GLY A 21 7.54 -3.97 -8.52
N LEU A 22 8.84 -3.81 -8.27
CA LEU A 22 9.54 -4.53 -7.20
C LEU A 22 9.00 -4.17 -5.82
N THR A 23 8.77 -2.89 -5.55
CA THR A 23 8.22 -2.44 -4.25
C THR A 23 6.85 -3.07 -3.98
N LYS A 24 6.00 -3.16 -4.99
CA LYS A 24 4.69 -3.83 -4.90
C LYS A 24 4.79 -5.35 -4.81
N VAL A 25 5.70 -5.98 -5.55
CA VAL A 25 5.91 -7.45 -5.48
C VAL A 25 6.40 -7.88 -4.10
N VAL A 26 7.18 -7.05 -3.40
CA VAL A 26 7.67 -7.33 -2.05
C VAL A 26 6.54 -7.26 -1.01
N ASN A 27 5.55 -6.38 -1.23
CA ASN A 27 4.41 -6.20 -0.32
C ASN A 27 3.10 -6.10 -1.13
N THR A 28 2.69 -7.24 -1.69
CA THR A 28 1.49 -7.33 -2.53
C THR A 28 0.23 -7.14 -1.70
N HIS A 29 0.23 -7.57 -0.43
CA HIS A 29 -0.89 -7.37 0.48
C HIS A 29 -1.30 -5.89 0.55
N ASP A 30 -0.36 -4.99 0.85
CA ASP A 30 -0.65 -3.56 0.98
C ASP A 30 -1.09 -2.94 -0.35
N PHE A 31 -0.54 -3.42 -1.47
CA PHE A 31 -0.98 -2.99 -2.80
C PHE A 31 -2.43 -3.38 -3.08
N VAL A 32 -2.82 -4.62 -2.78
CA VAL A 32 -4.20 -5.08 -2.97
C VAL A 32 -5.16 -4.39 -2.02
N GLU A 33 -4.78 -4.17 -0.76
CA GLU A 33 -5.60 -3.42 0.20
C GLU A 33 -5.82 -1.98 -0.28
N THR A 34 -4.79 -1.36 -0.85
CA THR A 34 -4.94 -0.06 -1.51
C THR A 34 -5.88 -0.16 -2.71
N ALA A 35 -5.79 -1.23 -3.51
CA ALA A 35 -6.68 -1.44 -4.66
C ALA A 35 -8.16 -1.60 -4.28
N LYS A 36 -8.47 -2.18 -3.11
CA LYS A 36 -9.87 -2.28 -2.59
C LYS A 36 -10.51 -0.91 -2.36
N GLN A 37 -9.72 0.14 -2.14
CA GLN A 37 -10.25 1.50 -2.05
C GLN A 37 -10.78 2.00 -3.39
N TYR A 38 -10.29 1.46 -4.51
CA TYR A 38 -10.67 1.88 -5.86
C TYR A 38 -11.73 0.96 -6.48
N ALA A 39 -11.67 -0.34 -6.21
CA ALA A 39 -12.49 -1.37 -6.86
C ALA A 39 -13.14 -2.33 -5.84
N PRO A 40 -14.22 -3.05 -6.22
CA PRO A 40 -14.77 -4.13 -5.40
C PRO A 40 -13.73 -5.20 -5.06
N ASP A 41 -13.90 -5.88 -3.92
CA ASP A 41 -12.91 -6.82 -3.37
C ASP A 41 -12.43 -7.88 -4.37
N ASP A 42 -13.33 -8.49 -5.14
CA ASP A 42 -12.96 -9.52 -6.12
C ASP A 42 -12.07 -8.97 -7.25
N LEU A 43 -12.35 -7.74 -7.69
CA LEU A 43 -11.55 -7.07 -8.72
C LEU A 43 -10.23 -6.55 -8.13
N ALA A 44 -10.22 -6.11 -6.87
CA ALA A 44 -9.01 -5.69 -6.18
C ALA A 44 -8.03 -6.85 -5.97
N LYS A 45 -8.52 -8.06 -5.66
CA LYS A 45 -7.68 -9.27 -5.57
C LYS A 45 -6.99 -9.59 -6.89
N ALA A 46 -7.64 -9.34 -8.03
CA ALA A 46 -7.02 -9.52 -9.35
C ALA A 46 -5.83 -8.56 -9.59
N ALA A 47 -5.71 -7.49 -8.80
CA ALA A 47 -4.58 -6.57 -8.89
C ALA A 47 -3.23 -7.23 -8.56
N VAL A 48 -3.19 -8.38 -7.88
CA VAL A 48 -1.95 -9.17 -7.64
C VAL A 48 -1.13 -9.45 -8.91
N ILE A 49 -1.78 -9.44 -10.07
CA ILE A 49 -1.16 -9.70 -11.38
C ILE A 49 -0.38 -8.47 -11.89
N LEU A 50 -0.73 -7.26 -11.46
CA LEU A 50 -0.17 -6.01 -12.01
C LEU A 50 1.32 -5.80 -11.63
N PRO A 51 1.77 -6.02 -10.38
CA PRO A 51 3.17 -5.81 -10.02
C PRO A 51 4.18 -6.67 -10.80
N PRO A 52 3.98 -7.99 -10.99
CA PRO A 52 4.86 -8.78 -11.85
C PRO A 52 4.88 -8.28 -13.31
N ILE A 53 3.74 -7.84 -13.85
CA ILE A 53 3.66 -7.26 -15.20
C ILE A 53 4.50 -5.98 -15.27
N GLU A 54 4.45 -5.09 -14.28
CA GLU A 54 5.28 -3.88 -14.25
C GLU A 54 6.78 -4.20 -14.31
N VAL A 55 7.23 -5.19 -13.51
CA VAL A 55 8.63 -5.64 -13.51
C VAL A 55 9.02 -6.19 -14.87
N LEU A 56 8.19 -7.04 -15.48
CA LEU A 56 8.44 -7.62 -16.80
C LEU A 56 8.50 -6.57 -17.90
N LEU A 57 7.59 -5.59 -17.90
CA LEU A 57 7.58 -4.49 -18.87
C LEU A 57 8.84 -3.64 -18.74
N GLY A 58 9.23 -3.30 -17.50
CA GLY A 58 10.44 -2.54 -17.23
C GLY A 58 11.72 -3.27 -17.67
N LEU A 59 11.86 -4.55 -17.32
CA LEU A 59 13.00 -5.37 -17.73
C LEU A 59 13.05 -5.57 -19.26
N SER A 60 11.91 -5.85 -19.90
CA SER A 60 11.85 -6.01 -21.36
C SER A 60 12.23 -4.72 -22.07
N LEU A 61 11.78 -3.57 -21.58
CA LEU A 61 12.16 -2.25 -22.11
C LEU A 61 13.66 -1.96 -21.91
N LEU A 62 14.23 -2.32 -20.74
CA LEU A 62 15.66 -2.15 -20.44
C LEU A 62 16.54 -2.98 -21.37
N LEU A 63 16.18 -4.25 -21.53
CA LEU A 63 16.91 -5.25 -22.33
C LEU A 63 16.68 -5.10 -23.84
N GLY A 64 15.68 -4.33 -24.25
CA GLY A 64 15.37 -4.10 -25.67
C GLY A 64 14.58 -5.23 -26.33
N VAL A 65 13.81 -6.00 -25.56
CA VAL A 65 13.00 -7.12 -26.06
C VAL A 65 11.61 -6.64 -26.44
N ALA A 66 11.17 -6.95 -27.67
CA ALA A 66 9.84 -6.64 -28.18
C ALA A 66 9.42 -5.16 -27.92
N LEU A 67 10.34 -4.22 -28.17
CA LEU A 67 10.25 -2.81 -27.73
C LEU A 67 8.90 -2.17 -28.06
N ARG A 68 8.40 -2.37 -29.27
CA ARG A 68 7.14 -1.75 -29.70
C ARG A 68 5.93 -2.30 -28.94
N SER A 69 5.90 -3.61 -28.72
CA SER A 69 4.83 -4.26 -27.93
C SER A 69 4.90 -3.83 -26.47
N MET A 70 6.10 -3.81 -25.89
CA MET A 70 6.31 -3.39 -24.49
C MET A 70 5.96 -1.92 -24.28
N LEU A 71 6.31 -1.04 -25.21
CA LEU A 71 5.92 0.37 -25.17
C LEU A 71 4.40 0.56 -25.25
N SER A 72 3.69 -0.20 -26.10
CA SER A 72 2.22 -0.18 -26.13
C SER A 72 1.62 -0.60 -24.79
N SER A 73 2.12 -1.68 -24.18
CA SER A 73 1.66 -2.16 -22.87
C SER A 73 1.96 -1.16 -21.74
N ILE A 74 3.14 -0.50 -21.77
CA ILE A 74 3.51 0.56 -20.83
C ILE A 74 2.56 1.76 -20.95
N ILE A 75 2.22 2.18 -22.16
CA ILE A 75 1.26 3.27 -22.40
C ILE A 75 -0.11 2.90 -21.85
N LEU A 76 -0.61 1.71 -22.18
CA LEU A 76 -1.91 1.22 -21.72
C LEU A 76 -1.98 1.15 -20.19
N LEU A 77 -0.95 0.56 -19.56
CA LEU A 77 -0.91 0.39 -18.11
C LEU A 77 -0.75 1.74 -17.37
N THR A 78 0.05 2.66 -17.91
CA THR A 78 0.19 4.01 -17.33
C THR A 78 -1.11 4.80 -17.45
N ALA A 79 -1.80 4.72 -18.60
CA ALA A 79 -3.09 5.35 -18.79
C ALA A 79 -4.13 4.77 -17.82
N PHE A 80 -4.17 3.43 -17.68
CA PHE A 80 -5.04 2.74 -16.74
C PHE A 80 -4.82 3.23 -15.30
N PHE A 81 -3.58 3.23 -14.79
CA PHE A 81 -3.30 3.73 -13.45
C PHE A 81 -3.65 5.20 -13.26
N THR A 82 -3.46 6.03 -14.30
CA THR A 82 -3.84 7.44 -14.26
C THR A 82 -5.36 7.62 -14.17
N LEU A 83 -6.13 6.79 -14.89
CA LEU A 83 -7.60 6.80 -14.82
C LEU A 83 -8.11 6.33 -13.46
N VAL A 84 -7.58 5.23 -12.94
CA VAL A 84 -7.95 4.70 -11.61
C VAL A 84 -7.61 5.72 -10.52
N TYR A 85 -6.43 6.33 -10.59
CA TYR A 85 -6.04 7.39 -9.66
C TYR A 85 -6.98 8.59 -9.73
N SER A 86 -7.31 9.05 -10.94
CA SER A 86 -8.24 10.17 -11.13
C SER A 86 -9.63 9.85 -10.60
N TYR A 87 -10.10 8.62 -10.79
CA TYR A 87 -11.37 8.17 -10.23
C TYR A 87 -11.35 8.25 -8.70
N GLY A 88 -10.29 7.76 -8.05
CA GLY A 88 -10.13 7.87 -6.60
C GLY A 88 -10.08 9.31 -6.11
N LEU A 89 -9.35 10.19 -6.81
CA LEU A 89 -9.23 11.60 -6.43
C LEU A 89 -10.56 12.34 -6.54
N PHE A 90 -11.26 12.23 -7.67
CA PHE A 90 -12.47 13.01 -7.95
C PHE A 90 -13.73 12.45 -7.28
N PHE A 91 -13.90 11.13 -7.22
CA PHE A 91 -15.14 10.50 -6.73
C PHE A 91 -15.03 9.98 -5.30
N LYS A 92 -13.81 9.67 -4.83
CA LYS A 92 -13.58 9.10 -3.49
C LYS A 92 -12.73 10.00 -2.59
N GLY A 93 -12.22 11.13 -3.09
CA GLY A 93 -11.37 12.05 -2.33
C GLY A 93 -10.04 11.44 -1.87
N ILE A 94 -9.53 10.43 -2.59
CA ILE A 94 -8.28 9.74 -2.25
C ILE A 94 -7.11 10.54 -2.81
N THR A 95 -6.21 10.98 -1.94
CA THR A 95 -5.03 11.76 -2.33
C THR A 95 -3.76 10.92 -2.46
N ASP A 96 -3.70 9.78 -1.77
CA ASP A 96 -2.55 8.87 -1.75
C ASP A 96 -2.63 7.85 -2.89
N CYS A 97 -1.72 7.93 -3.87
CA CYS A 97 -1.86 7.18 -5.12
C CYS A 97 -1.62 5.67 -5.02
N GLY A 98 -1.06 5.16 -3.92
CA GLY A 98 -0.76 3.72 -3.74
C GLY A 98 0.18 3.08 -4.78
N CYS A 99 0.61 3.82 -5.80
CA CYS A 99 1.27 3.29 -7.00
C CYS A 99 2.71 2.80 -6.76
N PHE A 100 3.26 2.87 -5.56
CA PHE A 100 4.59 2.35 -5.20
C PHE A 100 4.54 1.43 -3.97
N GLY A 101 3.37 0.85 -3.69
CA GLY A 101 3.17 0.07 -2.46
C GLY A 101 3.32 0.91 -1.20
N SER A 102 3.71 0.27 -0.09
CA SER A 102 3.88 0.87 1.24
C SER A 102 5.19 1.65 1.43
N VAL A 103 5.87 2.03 0.35
CA VAL A 103 7.09 2.86 0.43
C VAL A 103 6.70 4.33 0.66
N GLU A 104 6.53 4.68 1.93
CA GLU A 104 5.89 5.93 2.37
C GLU A 104 6.66 7.23 2.04
N TRP A 105 7.96 7.17 1.82
CA TRP A 105 8.76 8.34 1.36
C TRP A 105 8.49 8.72 -0.11
N LEU A 106 7.63 7.95 -0.79
CA LEU A 106 7.16 8.19 -2.15
C LEU A 106 5.65 8.53 -2.20
N LYS A 107 5.08 9.08 -1.13
CA LYS A 107 3.77 9.75 -1.18
C LYS A 107 3.92 11.04 -2.00
N LEU A 108 3.73 10.94 -3.31
CA LEU A 108 3.74 12.08 -4.22
C LEU A 108 2.43 12.87 -4.06
N ALA A 109 2.54 14.19 -4.01
CA ALA A 109 1.39 15.07 -4.15
C ALA A 109 0.63 14.76 -5.46
N PRO A 110 -0.70 14.97 -5.53
CA PRO A 110 -1.50 14.58 -6.69
C PRO A 110 -0.97 15.10 -8.03
N TRP A 111 -0.55 16.37 -8.08
CA TRP A 111 0.02 16.97 -9.28
C TRP A 111 1.31 16.28 -9.73
N ALA A 112 2.12 15.79 -8.80
CA ALA A 112 3.39 15.13 -9.11
C ALA A 112 3.18 13.72 -9.66
N VAL A 113 2.12 13.02 -9.23
CA VAL A 113 1.65 11.76 -9.82
C VAL A 113 1.24 11.97 -11.28
N TYR A 114 0.40 12.99 -11.54
CA TYR A 114 -0.02 13.34 -12.90
C TYR A 114 1.16 13.74 -13.78
N LEU A 115 2.10 14.54 -13.26
CA LEU A 115 3.30 14.95 -13.99
C LEU A 115 4.15 13.72 -14.37
N ARG A 116 4.45 12.84 -13.41
CA ARG A 116 5.22 11.61 -13.67
C ARG A 116 4.55 10.75 -14.74
N ASN A 117 3.26 10.47 -14.59
CA ASN A 117 2.53 9.62 -15.55
C ASN A 117 2.46 10.28 -16.93
N SER A 118 2.30 11.60 -17.01
CA SER A 118 2.31 12.34 -18.28
C SER A 118 3.68 12.28 -18.96
N LEU A 119 4.77 12.43 -18.20
CA LEU A 119 6.14 12.30 -18.73
C LEU A 119 6.40 10.88 -19.26
N ILE A 120 5.94 9.85 -18.55
CA ILE A 120 6.04 8.46 -19.00
C ILE A 120 5.24 8.25 -20.30
N LEU A 121 3.98 8.72 -20.35
CA LEU A 121 3.13 8.58 -21.53
C LEU A 121 3.73 9.27 -22.75
N VAL A 122 4.15 10.54 -22.62
CA VAL A 122 4.78 11.30 -23.70
C VAL A 122 6.11 10.66 -24.12
N GLY A 123 6.93 10.25 -23.16
CA GLY A 123 8.20 9.57 -23.43
C GLY A 123 8.02 8.23 -24.15
N ALA A 124 7.05 7.41 -23.72
CA ALA A 124 6.75 6.13 -24.33
C ALA A 124 6.17 6.28 -25.75
N LEU A 125 5.24 7.22 -25.96
CA LEU A 125 4.70 7.55 -27.29
C LEU A 125 5.79 8.07 -28.22
N TRP A 126 6.68 8.92 -27.71
CA TRP A 126 7.82 9.40 -28.47
C TRP A 126 8.76 8.26 -28.86
N LEU A 127 9.15 7.39 -27.92
CA LEU A 127 9.97 6.19 -28.21
C LEU A 127 9.30 5.27 -29.24
N GLN A 128 7.99 5.06 -29.13
CA GLN A 128 7.25 4.19 -30.05
C GLN A 128 7.32 4.67 -31.50
N ARG A 129 7.36 5.99 -31.73
CA ARG A 129 7.57 6.56 -33.08
C ARG A 129 8.99 6.34 -33.60
N GLN A 130 9.97 6.16 -32.73
CA GLN A 130 11.38 5.94 -33.10
C GLN A 130 11.70 4.48 -33.40
N TYR A 131 10.90 3.55 -32.89
CA TYR A 131 11.02 2.12 -33.17
C TYR A 131 9.94 1.70 -34.19
N PRO A 132 10.24 1.75 -35.52
CA PRO A 132 9.31 1.28 -36.54
C PRO A 132 8.93 -0.20 -36.33
N VAL A 133 7.81 -0.62 -36.92
CA VAL A 133 7.21 -1.96 -36.75
C VAL A 133 8.30 -3.01 -36.92
N GLU A 134 8.34 -3.99 -36.02
CA GLU A 134 9.31 -5.07 -35.97
C GLU A 134 9.22 -5.93 -37.24
N GLU A 135 9.86 -5.49 -38.32
CA GLU A 135 9.88 -6.18 -39.60
C GLU A 135 11.01 -7.21 -39.57
N SER A 136 10.65 -8.45 -39.20
CA SER A 136 11.16 -9.76 -39.67
C SER A 136 12.66 -10.01 -39.99
N ILE A 137 13.60 -9.14 -39.62
CA ILE A 137 15.05 -9.33 -39.86
C ILE A 137 15.70 -10.26 -38.79
N ILE A 138 14.93 -10.66 -37.78
CA ILE A 138 15.34 -11.49 -36.62
C ILE A 138 15.34 -13.00 -36.95
N ARG A 139 16.11 -13.45 -37.94
CA ARG A 139 16.44 -14.89 -38.04
C ARG A 139 17.88 -15.20 -37.63
N SER A 140 18.82 -14.26 -37.79
CA SER A 140 20.23 -14.46 -37.44
C SER A 140 20.58 -14.15 -35.97
N LEU A 141 19.76 -13.36 -35.27
CA LEU A 141 19.90 -13.04 -33.83
C LEU A 141 18.92 -13.85 -32.94
N GLN A 142 18.21 -14.82 -33.53
CA GLN A 142 17.07 -15.50 -32.92
C GLN A 142 17.46 -16.35 -31.70
N HIS A 143 18.60 -17.03 -31.70
CA HIS A 143 19.06 -17.82 -30.55
C HIS A 143 19.40 -16.96 -29.32
N SER A 144 20.03 -15.79 -29.51
CA SER A 144 20.34 -14.86 -28.41
C SER A 144 19.10 -14.13 -27.91
N GLN A 145 18.09 -13.91 -28.74
CA GLN A 145 16.81 -13.36 -28.27
C GLN A 145 15.95 -14.40 -27.55
N GLN A 146 15.97 -15.66 -27.98
CA GLN A 146 15.24 -16.74 -27.31
C GLN A 146 15.76 -16.98 -25.88
N SER A 147 17.08 -16.98 -25.65
CA SER A 147 17.63 -17.11 -24.29
C SER A 147 17.23 -15.95 -23.37
N LEU A 148 17.17 -14.73 -23.92
CA LEU A 148 16.73 -13.54 -23.19
C LEU A 148 15.23 -13.58 -22.85
N GLN A 149 14.40 -14.07 -23.78
CA GLN A 149 12.96 -14.30 -23.55
C GLN A 149 12.72 -15.38 -22.50
N ILE A 150 13.49 -16.47 -22.52
CA ILE A 150 13.43 -17.53 -21.50
C ILE A 150 13.83 -16.97 -20.13
N GLY A 151 14.91 -16.17 -20.07
CA GLY A 151 15.34 -15.49 -18.86
C GLY A 151 14.27 -14.54 -18.29
N LEU A 152 13.64 -13.72 -19.14
CA LEU A 152 12.50 -12.88 -18.77
C LEU A 152 11.31 -13.71 -18.28
N GLY A 153 11.02 -14.85 -18.92
CA GLY A 153 9.97 -15.78 -18.49
C GLY A 153 10.22 -16.34 -17.09
N MET A 154 11.47 -16.74 -16.80
CA MET A 154 11.87 -17.20 -15.48
C MET A 154 11.76 -16.11 -14.41
N ILE A 155 12.21 -14.88 -14.72
CA ILE A 155 12.07 -13.73 -13.81
C ILE A 155 10.59 -13.41 -13.58
N GLY A 156 9.76 -13.48 -14.62
CA GLY A 156 8.32 -13.34 -14.52
C GLY A 156 7.70 -14.36 -13.59
N ALA A 157 7.99 -15.65 -13.80
CA ALA A 157 7.48 -16.73 -12.95
C ALA A 157 7.93 -16.57 -11.49
N ALA A 158 9.17 -16.14 -11.25
CA ALA A 158 9.65 -15.81 -9.92
C ALA A 158 8.88 -14.63 -9.32
N ALA A 159 8.72 -13.52 -10.06
CA ALA A 159 7.97 -12.36 -9.60
C ALA A 159 6.50 -12.68 -9.27
N PHE A 160 5.85 -13.53 -10.07
CA PHE A 160 4.49 -14.01 -9.80
C PHE A 160 4.43 -14.87 -8.54
N THR A 161 5.37 -15.80 -8.37
CA THR A 161 5.46 -16.64 -7.16
C THR A 161 5.67 -15.77 -5.91
N ILE A 162 6.60 -14.83 -5.99
CA ILE A 162 6.93 -13.88 -4.92
C ILE A 162 5.73 -13.00 -4.58
N ALA A 163 5.02 -12.48 -5.59
CA ALA A 163 3.81 -11.69 -5.38
C ALA A 163 2.72 -12.51 -4.65
N GLY A 164 2.50 -13.76 -5.07
CA GLY A 164 1.58 -14.68 -4.41
C GLY A 164 1.96 -14.97 -2.95
N LEU A 165 3.24 -15.25 -2.67
CA LEU A 165 3.71 -15.45 -1.30
C LEU A 165 3.55 -14.17 -0.44
N SER A 166 3.86 -13.01 -1.03
CA SER A 166 3.75 -11.71 -0.36
C SER A 166 2.30 -11.21 -0.16
N PHE A 167 1.32 -11.90 -0.75
CA PHE A 167 -0.10 -11.60 -0.57
C PHE A 167 -0.59 -12.06 0.80
N ASP A 168 -0.18 -13.25 1.24
CA ASP A 168 -0.52 -13.78 2.57
C ASP A 168 0.45 -13.29 3.65
N ALA A 169 1.73 -13.09 3.31
CA ALA A 169 2.75 -12.63 4.25
C ALA A 169 3.79 -11.72 3.56
N PRO A 170 3.83 -10.40 3.83
CA PRO A 170 4.75 -9.49 3.17
C PRO A 170 6.22 -9.92 3.37
N LEU A 171 7.01 -9.90 2.29
CA LEU A 171 8.36 -10.47 2.26
C LEU A 171 9.43 -9.59 2.93
N MET A 172 9.14 -8.29 3.04
CA MET A 172 9.95 -7.36 3.78
C MET A 172 9.05 -6.65 4.77
N ASN A 173 9.26 -6.92 6.06
CA ASN A 173 8.69 -6.09 7.11
C ASN A 173 9.31 -4.70 6.98
N ILE A 174 8.57 -3.75 6.40
CA ILE A 174 8.88 -2.33 6.60
C ILE A 174 8.91 -2.14 8.12
N PRO A 175 10.00 -1.59 8.70
CA PRO A 175 10.20 -1.57 10.14
C PRO A 175 9.10 -0.74 10.78
N ASP A 176 8.08 -1.43 11.24
CA ASP A 176 6.94 -0.82 11.83
C ASP A 176 7.18 -0.75 13.34
N LYS A 177 7.51 0.46 13.80
CA LYS A 177 7.88 0.71 15.19
C LYS A 177 6.73 0.31 16.12
N ILE A 178 5.48 0.34 15.66
CA ILE A 178 4.33 -0.05 16.48
C ILE A 178 4.44 -1.52 16.90
N MET A 179 4.94 -2.43 16.05
CA MET A 179 5.13 -3.84 16.41
C MET A 179 6.15 -4.02 17.53
N LYS A 180 7.15 -3.14 17.60
CA LYS A 180 8.16 -3.17 18.66
C LYS A 180 7.61 -2.76 20.02
N LEU A 181 6.42 -2.15 20.06
CA LEU A 181 5.75 -1.79 21.32
C LEU A 181 5.19 -3.01 22.05
N LYS A 182 4.98 -4.14 21.37
CA LYS A 182 4.49 -5.37 22.02
C LYS A 182 5.44 -5.80 23.14
N GLY A 183 4.90 -5.99 24.33
CA GLY A 183 5.62 -6.34 25.55
C GLY A 183 6.22 -5.15 26.31
N GLN A 184 6.09 -3.92 25.80
CA GLN A 184 6.53 -2.72 26.52
C GLN A 184 5.42 -2.19 27.45
N ALA A 185 5.83 -1.51 28.52
CA ALA A 185 4.92 -0.74 29.36
C ALA A 185 4.46 0.51 28.59
N LEU A 186 3.17 0.85 28.65
CA LEU A 186 2.59 1.93 27.85
C LEU A 186 3.25 3.28 28.15
N ASP A 187 3.56 3.54 29.43
CA ASP A 187 4.26 4.74 29.89
C ASP A 187 5.63 4.95 29.22
N ASN A 188 6.28 3.86 28.78
CA ASN A 188 7.57 3.92 28.09
C ASN A 188 7.43 4.02 26.56
N THR A 189 6.21 4.14 26.05
CA THR A 189 5.92 4.26 24.62
C THR A 189 5.50 5.69 24.27
N VAL A 190 5.30 5.94 22.96
CA VAL A 190 4.73 7.20 22.44
C VAL A 190 3.32 7.50 22.97
N PHE A 191 2.69 6.54 23.67
CA PHE A 191 1.35 6.67 24.26
C PHE A 191 1.36 6.93 25.77
N GLY A 192 2.53 7.13 26.40
CA GLY A 192 2.64 7.30 27.85
C GLY A 192 1.90 8.53 28.39
N ASP A 193 1.86 9.61 27.62
CA ASP A 193 1.23 10.87 28.04
C ASP A 193 -0.31 10.87 27.93
N LEU A 194 -0.93 9.75 27.58
CA LEU A 194 -2.39 9.63 27.44
C LEU A 194 -3.16 9.67 28.77
N GLY A 195 -2.46 9.62 29.92
CA GLY A 195 -3.08 9.70 31.24
C GLY A 195 -4.05 8.54 31.52
N LEU A 196 -3.71 7.35 31.02
CA LEU A 196 -4.54 6.15 31.18
C LEU A 196 -4.29 5.52 32.56
N SER A 197 -5.34 5.03 33.20
CA SER A 197 -5.24 4.31 34.47
C SER A 197 -4.51 2.99 34.26
N ALA A 198 -3.50 2.72 35.10
CA ALA A 198 -2.69 1.51 35.05
C ALA A 198 -3.46 0.22 35.36
N ASP A 199 -4.68 0.28 35.90
CA ASP A 199 -5.45 -0.90 36.31
C ASP A 199 -6.49 -1.36 35.27
N SER A 200 -6.75 -0.56 34.23
CA SER A 200 -7.76 -0.86 33.22
C SER A 200 -7.20 -1.51 31.96
N THR A 201 -8.11 -2.03 31.14
CA THR A 201 -7.85 -2.61 29.83
C THR A 201 -8.30 -1.66 28.72
N TYR A 202 -7.43 -1.45 27.72
CA TYR A 202 -7.66 -0.49 26.65
C TYR A 202 -7.47 -1.12 25.28
N ALA A 203 -8.33 -0.72 24.34
CA ALA A 203 -8.03 -0.82 22.91
C ALA A 203 -7.55 0.56 22.43
N LEU A 204 -6.26 0.68 22.11
CA LEU A 204 -5.70 1.83 21.42
C LEU A 204 -5.88 1.62 19.92
N PHE A 205 -6.81 2.36 19.34
CA PHE A 205 -7.19 2.26 17.94
C PHE A 205 -6.53 3.36 17.12
N VAL A 206 -5.48 3.01 16.38
CA VAL A 206 -4.77 3.92 15.47
C VAL A 206 -5.41 3.82 14.09
N PHE A 207 -5.97 4.93 13.61
CA PHE A 207 -6.80 4.93 12.40
C PHE A 207 -6.71 6.23 11.60
N SER A 208 -7.20 6.17 10.36
CA SER A 208 -7.43 7.36 9.53
C SER A 208 -8.92 7.49 9.18
N PRO A 209 -9.55 8.67 9.34
CA PRO A 209 -10.93 8.89 8.94
C PRO A 209 -11.11 8.95 7.41
N SER A 210 -10.02 9.05 6.64
CA SER A 210 -10.05 8.94 5.18
C SER A 210 -10.08 7.50 4.68
N CYS A 211 -9.92 6.54 5.57
CA CYS A 211 -9.69 5.15 5.25
C CYS A 211 -10.97 4.32 5.42
N GLN A 212 -11.55 3.82 4.32
CA GLN A 212 -12.86 3.16 4.36
C GLN A 212 -12.86 1.90 5.25
N HIS A 213 -11.80 1.10 5.24
CA HIS A 213 -11.74 -0.09 6.11
C HIS A 213 -11.53 0.28 7.59
N CYS A 214 -10.95 1.44 7.91
CA CYS A 214 -10.95 1.95 9.31
C CYS A 214 -12.37 2.19 9.82
N TRP A 215 -13.28 2.69 8.98
CA TRP A 215 -14.69 2.86 9.37
C TRP A 215 -15.37 1.52 9.66
N ASN A 216 -15.11 0.50 8.85
CA ASN A 216 -15.64 -0.85 9.09
C ASN A 216 -15.07 -1.47 10.37
N VAL A 217 -13.76 -1.37 10.55
CA VAL A 217 -13.05 -1.86 11.74
C VAL A 217 -13.51 -1.12 13.01
N THR A 218 -13.90 0.14 12.90
CA THR A 218 -14.41 0.91 14.04
C THR A 218 -15.56 0.18 14.73
N ALA A 219 -16.54 -0.33 13.98
CA ALA A 219 -17.66 -1.08 14.56
C ALA A 219 -17.17 -2.34 15.33
N ASN A 220 -16.17 -3.03 14.78
CA ASN A 220 -15.58 -4.20 15.43
C ASN A 220 -14.85 -3.81 16.71
N VAL A 221 -14.01 -2.77 16.71
CA VAL A 221 -13.30 -2.31 17.91
C VAL A 221 -14.28 -1.83 18.98
N LEU A 222 -15.34 -1.13 18.59
CA LEU A 222 -16.39 -0.70 19.52
C LEU A 222 -17.09 -1.86 20.22
N SER A 223 -17.28 -2.97 19.50
CA SER A 223 -17.83 -4.19 20.10
C SER A 223 -16.94 -4.81 21.17
N TRP A 224 -15.64 -4.47 21.25
CA TRP A 224 -14.75 -4.95 22.32
C TRP A 224 -15.13 -4.36 23.68
N LYS A 225 -15.57 -3.10 23.70
CA LYS A 225 -16.11 -2.49 24.91
C LYS A 225 -17.48 -3.08 25.24
N GLN A 226 -18.33 -3.28 24.24
CA GLN A 226 -19.68 -3.83 24.43
C GLN A 226 -19.65 -5.29 24.93
N SER A 227 -18.67 -6.10 24.50
CA SER A 227 -18.51 -7.48 24.94
C SER A 227 -17.83 -7.61 26.32
N GLY A 228 -17.42 -6.49 26.92
CA GLY A 228 -16.64 -6.44 28.15
C GLY A 228 -15.23 -7.01 28.00
N PHE A 229 -14.67 -6.99 26.78
CA PHE A 229 -13.31 -7.46 26.51
C PHE A 229 -12.27 -6.39 26.87
N VAL A 230 -12.58 -5.12 26.62
CA VAL A 230 -11.81 -3.97 27.13
C VAL A 230 -12.73 -3.04 27.90
N ASP A 231 -12.19 -2.36 28.90
CA ASP A 231 -12.95 -1.37 29.66
C ASP A 231 -13.21 -0.12 28.79
N GLN A 232 -12.21 0.27 28.00
CA GLN A 232 -12.19 1.54 27.32
C GLN A 232 -11.49 1.48 25.97
N ILE A 233 -11.87 2.41 25.09
CA ILE A 233 -11.30 2.53 23.74
C ILE A 233 -10.75 3.94 23.62
N VAL A 234 -9.51 4.02 23.18
CA VAL A 234 -8.80 5.28 22.92
C VAL A 234 -8.51 5.31 21.43
N ALA A 235 -9.08 6.28 20.74
CA ALA A 235 -8.87 6.46 19.32
C ALA A 235 -7.67 7.40 19.10
N VAL A 236 -6.81 7.09 18.14
CA VAL A 236 -5.61 7.86 17.80
C VAL A 236 -5.59 8.11 16.30
N THR A 237 -5.45 9.36 15.88
CA THR A 237 -5.35 9.72 14.46
C THR A 237 -4.37 10.87 14.23
N ALA A 238 -3.93 11.03 12.98
CA ALA A 238 -2.94 12.04 12.64
C ALA A 238 -3.56 13.44 12.69
N LEU A 239 -2.76 14.44 13.07
CA LEU A 239 -3.21 15.83 13.17
C LEU A 239 -3.74 16.37 11.84
N ALA A 240 -3.15 15.97 10.70
CA ALA A 240 -3.65 16.32 9.36
C ALA A 240 -5.10 15.86 9.12
N TYR A 241 -5.57 14.85 9.84
CA TYR A 241 -6.92 14.32 9.71
C TYR A 241 -7.92 14.92 10.71
N LYS A 242 -7.50 15.86 11.57
CA LYS A 242 -8.34 16.41 12.64
C LYS A 242 -9.68 16.95 12.13
N ALA A 243 -9.67 17.85 11.16
CA ALA A 243 -10.89 18.46 10.62
C ALA A 243 -11.86 17.40 10.08
N LYS A 244 -11.36 16.45 9.30
CA LYS A 244 -12.16 15.35 8.73
C LYS A 244 -12.71 14.41 9.80
N ALA A 245 -11.94 14.14 10.85
CA ALA A 245 -12.38 13.34 11.98
C ALA A 245 -13.53 14.04 12.73
N GLU A 246 -13.38 15.34 13.02
CA GLU A 246 -14.38 16.12 13.76
C GLU A 246 -15.67 16.32 12.97
N GLU A 247 -15.58 16.53 11.65
CA GLU A 247 -16.73 16.82 10.80
C GLU A 247 -17.54 15.57 10.43
N HIS A 248 -16.88 14.46 10.10
CA HIS A 248 -17.58 13.29 9.54
C HIS A 248 -17.57 12.07 10.45
N TYR A 249 -16.47 11.83 11.18
CA TYR A 249 -16.28 10.56 11.91
C TYR A 249 -16.82 10.62 13.35
N LEU A 250 -16.48 11.67 14.09
CA LEU A 250 -16.91 11.87 15.48
C LEU A 250 -18.43 11.98 15.67
N PRO A 251 -19.21 12.60 14.77
CA PRO A 251 -20.67 12.61 14.91
C PRO A 251 -21.30 11.22 14.95
N ILE A 252 -20.64 10.23 14.34
CA ILE A 252 -21.13 8.85 14.23
C ILE A 252 -20.59 7.98 15.38
N PHE A 253 -19.28 8.04 15.66
CA PHE A 253 -18.62 7.12 16.61
C PHE A 253 -18.10 7.78 17.90
N GLY A 254 -17.99 9.12 17.91
CA GLY A 254 -17.23 9.87 18.91
C GLY A 254 -17.65 9.62 20.36
N ARG A 255 -18.95 9.41 20.61
CA ARG A 255 -19.49 9.20 21.98
C ARG A 255 -19.03 7.90 22.63
N GLN A 256 -18.49 6.95 21.85
CA GLN A 256 -18.14 5.63 22.35
C GLN A 256 -16.66 5.51 22.73
N PHE A 257 -15.81 6.40 22.20
CA PHE A 257 -14.42 6.52 22.59
C PHE A 257 -14.31 7.25 23.93
N ARG A 258 -13.37 6.82 24.79
CA ARG A 258 -13.01 7.57 26.00
C ARG A 258 -12.29 8.86 25.63
N LEU A 259 -11.41 8.78 24.65
CA LEU A 259 -10.53 9.86 24.22
C LEU A 259 -10.26 9.69 22.72
N LEU A 260 -10.22 10.81 22.00
CA LEU A 260 -9.60 10.90 20.68
C LEU A 260 -8.33 11.73 20.81
N PHE A 261 -7.19 11.11 20.54
CA PHE A 261 -5.88 11.73 20.59
C PHE A 261 -5.37 12.04 19.18
N TYR A 262 -4.84 13.25 19.00
CA TYR A 262 -4.21 13.68 17.76
C TYR A 262 -2.70 13.70 17.93
N MET A 263 -2.01 12.85 17.17
CA MET A 263 -0.56 12.77 17.15
C MET A 263 -0.02 13.50 15.92
N SER A 264 1.20 14.04 15.99
CA SER A 264 1.77 14.74 14.82
C SER A 264 1.93 13.79 13.64
N ASP A 265 1.83 14.33 12.43
CA ASP A 265 1.88 13.50 11.22
C ASP A 265 3.21 12.74 11.10
N LYS A 266 4.30 13.36 11.54
CA LYS A 266 5.63 12.75 11.57
C LYS A 266 5.70 11.58 12.56
N GLU A 267 5.16 11.77 13.78
CA GLU A 267 5.17 10.71 14.80
C GLU A 267 4.33 9.51 14.36
N ILE A 268 3.13 9.73 13.80
CA ILE A 268 2.32 8.60 13.32
C ILE A 268 3.00 7.89 12.15
N GLN A 269 3.57 8.62 11.19
CA GLN A 269 4.30 8.03 10.06
C GLN A 269 5.54 7.24 10.52
N GLU A 270 6.21 7.67 11.58
CA GLU A 270 7.30 6.90 12.17
C GLU A 270 6.81 5.69 12.97
N LEU A 271 5.60 5.78 13.51
CA LEU A 271 5.02 4.77 14.39
C LEU A 271 4.50 3.57 13.59
N THR A 272 3.65 3.81 12.59
CA THR A 272 2.98 2.75 11.82
C THR A 272 3.12 2.94 10.31
N SER A 273 3.24 1.83 9.58
CA SER A 273 3.29 1.80 8.12
C SER A 273 1.91 1.79 7.46
N GLY A 274 0.83 1.78 8.23
CA GLY A 274 -0.53 1.71 7.68
C GLY A 274 -1.62 1.81 8.73
N TYR A 275 -2.87 1.85 8.27
CA TYR A 275 -4.05 1.83 9.16
C TYR A 275 -4.98 0.69 8.75
N PRO A 276 -5.82 0.18 9.65
CA PRO A 276 -5.81 0.42 11.09
C PRO A 276 -4.84 -0.49 11.84
N ASP A 277 -4.40 -0.02 12.99
CA ASP A 277 -3.79 -0.83 14.04
C ASP A 277 -4.61 -0.76 15.32
N VAL A 278 -4.70 -1.88 16.04
CA VAL A 278 -5.30 -1.95 17.38
C VAL A 278 -4.31 -2.55 18.34
N LEU A 279 -3.86 -1.75 19.32
CA LEU A 279 -3.05 -2.24 20.43
C LEU A 279 -3.97 -2.57 21.60
N LEU A 280 -3.86 -3.80 22.09
CA LEU A 280 -4.49 -4.20 23.33
C LEU A 280 -3.52 -3.92 24.47
N VAL A 281 -3.95 -3.07 25.38
CA VAL A 281 -3.20 -2.74 26.60
C VAL A 281 -3.93 -3.35 27.78
N VAL A 282 -3.21 -4.15 28.56
CA VAL A 282 -3.71 -4.74 29.80
C VAL A 282 -2.78 -4.32 30.90
N ARG A 283 -3.31 -3.63 31.91
CA ARG A 283 -2.55 -3.19 33.09
C ARG A 283 -1.23 -2.48 32.76
N ASN A 284 -1.33 -1.42 31.95
CA ASN A 284 -0.18 -0.66 31.47
C ASN A 284 0.83 -1.44 30.59
N GLN A 285 0.50 -2.63 30.08
CA GLN A 285 1.37 -3.37 29.15
C GLN A 285 0.69 -3.59 27.80
N VAL A 286 1.44 -3.38 26.71
CA VAL A 286 0.98 -3.69 25.35
C VAL A 286 1.09 -5.19 25.13
N VAL A 287 -0.02 -5.93 25.24
CA VAL A 287 -0.01 -7.40 25.19
C VAL A 287 -0.17 -7.93 23.77
N ALA A 288 -0.93 -7.23 22.93
CA ALA A 288 -1.17 -7.64 21.55
C ALA A 288 -1.32 -6.43 20.64
N ILE A 289 -1.01 -6.63 19.36
CA ILE A 289 -1.21 -5.63 18.32
C ILE A 289 -1.78 -6.34 17.10
N LEU A 290 -2.88 -5.82 16.59
CA LEU A 290 -3.62 -6.36 15.45
C LEU A 290 -3.61 -5.37 14.29
N ARG A 291 -3.52 -5.91 13.08
CA ARG A 291 -3.41 -5.16 11.81
C ARG A 291 -4.50 -5.54 10.84
N GLY A 292 -4.92 -4.59 10.04
CA GLY A 292 -5.81 -4.84 8.91
C GLY A 292 -7.18 -5.31 9.37
N GLU A 293 -7.47 -6.61 9.22
CA GLU A 293 -8.73 -7.20 9.67
C GLU A 293 -8.77 -7.37 11.19
N ILE A 294 -9.50 -6.48 11.85
CA ILE A 294 -9.74 -6.57 13.29
C ILE A 294 -11.06 -7.30 13.53
N PRO A 295 -11.06 -8.47 14.19
CA PRO A 295 -12.29 -9.19 14.49
C PRO A 295 -13.15 -8.46 15.51
N SER A 296 -14.45 -8.74 15.51
CA SER A 296 -15.35 -8.25 16.56
C SER A 296 -14.90 -8.71 17.94
N GLY A 297 -15.25 -7.95 18.97
CA GLY A 297 -14.93 -8.25 20.36
C GLY A 297 -15.63 -9.49 20.88
N TYR A 298 -16.73 -9.89 20.23
CA TYR A 298 -17.37 -11.17 20.47
C TYR A 298 -16.50 -12.31 19.93
N THR A 299 -16.14 -12.26 18.64
CA THR A 299 -15.28 -13.26 18.01
C THR A 299 -13.94 -13.40 18.73
N TYR A 300 -13.30 -12.27 19.06
CA TYR A 300 -11.99 -12.26 19.70
C TYR A 300 -12.04 -12.82 21.13
N LYS A 301 -13.10 -12.55 21.89
CA LYS A 301 -13.29 -13.12 23.23
C LYS A 301 -13.45 -14.64 23.21
N TYR A 302 -14.02 -15.19 22.13
CA TYR A 302 -14.22 -16.64 21.97
C TYR A 302 -13.00 -17.36 21.38
N PHE A 303 -12.38 -16.81 20.33
CA PHE A 303 -11.29 -17.47 19.57
C PHE A 303 -9.89 -16.90 19.84
N GLY A 304 -9.78 -15.72 20.45
CA GLY A 304 -8.52 -15.01 20.66
C GLY A 304 -7.83 -15.28 22.00
N LYS A 305 -8.48 -16.01 22.93
CA LYS A 305 -7.93 -16.29 24.27
C LYS A 305 -6.61 -17.06 24.29
N GLU A 306 -6.31 -17.83 23.24
CA GLU A 306 -5.05 -18.57 23.13
C GLU A 306 -3.84 -17.69 22.70
N LYS A 307 -4.07 -16.41 22.37
CA LYS A 307 -3.04 -15.48 21.88
C LYS A 307 -2.66 -14.36 22.86
N LEU A 308 -3.23 -14.36 24.07
CA LEU A 308 -2.88 -13.49 25.20
C LEU A 308 -1.95 -14.21 26.17
#